data_AF-E5BIP7-F1
#
_entry.id   AF-E5BIP7-F1
#
_cell.length_a   1.000
_cell.length_b   1.000
_cell.length_c   1.000
_cell.angle_alpha   90.00
_cell.angle_beta   90.00
_cell.angle_gamma   90.00
#
_symmetry.space_group_name_H-M   'P 1'
#
loop_
_entity.id
_entity.type
_entity.pdbx_description
1 polymer ?
#
loop_
_entity_poly.entity_id
_entity_poly.type
_entity_poly.pdbx_seq_one_letter_code
_entity_poly.pdbx_strand_id
1 'polypeptide(L)'
;MNNLPKNNINEITNSKITNHNAYVQIPDNFKLVIVYFSIGYMEQFFSAIIVKGFNEKISYYASEKEIEIQLINNKIYLTDKGEEWDAFIQKVYYM
;
A
#
# COMPACT_ATOMS: atom_id res chain seq x y z
N MET A 1 22.96 -27.71 -8.71
CA MET A 1 22.40 -26.38 -9.01
C MET A 1 21.07 -26.26 -8.28
N ASN A 2 20.94 -25.32 -7.34
CA ASN A 2 19.67 -25.09 -6.65
C ASN A 2 18.71 -24.39 -7.62
N ASN A 3 17.66 -25.10 -8.06
CA ASN A 3 16.52 -24.51 -8.74
C ASN A 3 15.65 -23.80 -7.70
N LEU A 4 16.11 -22.67 -7.18
CA LEU A 4 15.21 -21.76 -6.49
C LEU A 4 14.21 -21.25 -7.54
N PRO A 5 12.89 -21.38 -7.29
CA PRO A 5 11.90 -20.88 -8.23
C PRO A 5 12.13 -19.38 -8.46
N LYS A 6 12.05 -18.95 -9.73
CA LYS A 6 12.06 -17.52 -10.07
C LYS A 6 10.82 -16.87 -9.44
N ASN A 7 11.01 -16.25 -8.29
CA ASN A 7 10.01 -15.39 -7.69
C ASN A 7 9.98 -14.09 -8.48
N ASN A 8 9.02 -13.97 -9.41
CA ASN A 8 8.83 -12.73 -10.16
C ASN A 8 8.19 -11.70 -9.24
N ILE A 9 8.97 -10.71 -8.82
CA ILE A 9 8.45 -9.51 -8.16
C ILE A 9 7.95 -8.58 -9.26
N ASN A 10 6.68 -8.18 -9.20
CA ASN A 10 6.06 -7.26 -10.14
C ASN A 10 5.88 -5.88 -9.48
N GLU A 11 5.84 -4.81 -10.28
CA GLU A 11 5.70 -3.42 -9.82
C GLU A 11 4.47 -2.74 -10.44
N ILE A 12 3.79 -1.89 -9.66
CA ILE A 12 2.73 -0.98 -10.12
C ILE A 12 2.99 0.41 -9.55
N THR A 13 2.98 1.44 -10.40
CA THR A 13 3.15 2.86 -10.02
C THR A 13 1.92 3.73 -10.26
N ASN A 14 0.85 3.16 -10.84
CA ASN A 14 -0.37 3.89 -11.21
C ASN A 14 -1.39 3.91 -10.07
N SER A 15 -1.15 4.72 -9.05
CA SER A 15 -2.16 4.99 -8.02
C SER A 15 -3.26 5.90 -8.54
N LYS A 16 -4.48 5.65 -8.08
CA LYS A 16 -5.63 6.51 -8.29
C LYS A 16 -5.88 7.29 -7.01
N ILE A 17 -5.80 8.61 -7.11
CA ILE A 17 -6.05 9.54 -6.00
C ILE A 17 -7.54 9.88 -6.00
N THR A 18 -8.18 9.81 -4.84
CA THR A 18 -9.59 10.13 -4.60
C THR A 18 -9.70 10.99 -3.34
N ASN A 19 -9.66 12.32 -3.49
CA ASN A 19 -9.56 13.27 -2.37
C ASN A 19 -8.37 12.90 -1.44
N HIS A 20 -8.59 12.87 -0.11
CA HIS A 20 -7.62 12.48 0.91
C HIS A 20 -7.24 10.98 0.92
N ASN A 21 -7.68 10.21 -0.08
CA ASN A 21 -7.43 8.78 -0.21
C ASN A 21 -6.69 8.45 -1.50
N ALA A 22 -5.99 7.32 -1.51
CA ALA A 22 -5.45 6.73 -2.72
C ALA A 22 -5.75 5.24 -2.77
N TYR A 23 -5.84 4.68 -3.98
CA TYR A 23 -5.89 3.24 -4.13
C TYR A 23 -5.10 2.72 -5.34
N VAL A 24 -4.66 1.48 -5.23
CA VAL A 24 -4.03 0.71 -6.32
C VAL A 24 -4.76 -0.63 -6.46
N GLN A 25 -5.04 -0.99 -7.71
CA GLN A 25 -5.59 -2.29 -8.08
C GLN A 25 -4.44 -3.27 -8.35
N ILE A 26 -4.44 -4.42 -7.68
CA ILE A 26 -3.48 -5.51 -7.90
C ILE A 26 -4.18 -6.77 -8.45
N PRO A 27 -3.46 -7.70 -9.11
CA PRO A 27 -4.02 -8.98 -9.55
C PRO A 27 -4.43 -9.86 -8.37
N ASP A 28 -5.48 -10.69 -8.52
CA ASP A 28 -6.03 -11.51 -7.42
C ASP A 28 -5.10 -12.60 -6.88
N ASN A 29 -4.15 -13.05 -7.70
CA ASN A 29 -3.28 -14.20 -7.41
C ASN A 29 -2.04 -13.85 -6.58
N PHE A 30 -1.91 -12.61 -6.10
CA PHE A 30 -0.82 -12.23 -5.20
C PHE A 30 -0.90 -12.95 -3.85
N LYS A 31 0.27 -13.14 -3.24
CA LYS A 31 0.46 -13.66 -1.88
C LYS A 31 0.92 -12.56 -0.94
N LEU A 32 1.80 -11.69 -1.43
CA LEU A 32 2.43 -10.64 -0.65
C LEU A 32 2.51 -9.35 -1.47
N VAL A 33 2.29 -8.23 -0.79
CA VAL A 33 2.45 -6.90 -1.36
C VAL A 33 3.27 -6.01 -0.43
N ILE A 34 4.19 -5.23 -1.01
CA ILE A 34 4.90 -4.13 -0.36
C ILE A 34 4.37 -2.82 -0.94
N VAL A 35 3.83 -1.96 -0.10
CA VAL A 35 3.24 -0.66 -0.47
C VAL A 35 4.19 0.44 -0.02
N TYR A 36 4.65 1.28 -0.95
CA TYR A 36 5.37 2.50 -0.66
C TYR A 36 4.45 3.71 -0.83
N PHE A 37 4.38 4.57 0.17
CA PHE A 37 3.41 5.65 0.21
C PHE A 37 3.89 6.88 0.99
N SER A 38 3.18 7.99 0.82
CA SER A 38 3.35 9.25 1.55
C SER A 38 1.99 9.85 1.91
N ILE A 39 1.99 10.69 2.94
CA ILE A 39 0.82 11.43 3.42
C ILE A 39 1.24 12.90 3.60
N GLY A 40 0.53 13.82 2.95
CA GLY A 40 0.69 15.28 3.14
C GLY A 40 1.82 15.96 2.38
N TYR A 41 2.21 15.45 1.19
CA TYR A 41 3.27 15.97 0.31
C TYR A 41 4.67 16.21 0.94
N MET A 42 4.84 15.94 2.22
CA MET A 42 6.13 16.04 2.90
C MET A 42 7.04 14.89 2.49
N GLU A 43 8.37 15.10 2.55
CA GLU A 43 9.44 14.15 2.20
C GLU A 43 9.47 12.87 3.09
N GLN A 44 8.37 12.56 3.79
CA GLN A 44 8.21 11.38 4.61
C GLN A 44 7.63 10.23 3.77
N PHE A 45 8.49 9.27 3.48
CA PHE A 45 8.15 8.04 2.77
C PHE A 45 7.98 6.90 3.76
N PHE A 46 6.88 6.17 3.62
CA PHE A 46 6.54 5.02 4.46
C PHE A 46 6.45 3.77 3.61
N SER A 47 6.54 2.62 4.28
CA SER A 47 6.27 1.34 3.65
C SER A 47 5.46 0.42 4.56
N ALA A 48 4.61 -0.40 3.95
CA ALA A 48 3.82 -1.41 4.62
C ALA A 48 3.86 -2.73 3.84
N ILE A 49 3.77 -3.84 4.56
CA ILE A 49 3.74 -5.18 3.97
C ILE A 49 2.41 -5.84 4.29
N ILE A 50 1.68 -6.20 3.25
CA ILE A 50 0.39 -6.90 3.32
C ILE A 50 0.61 -8.35 2.87
N VAL A 51 0.20 -9.29 3.71
CA VAL A 51 0.18 -10.72 3.38
C VAL A 51 -1.27 -11.16 3.29
N LYS A 52 -1.66 -11.67 2.12
CA LYS A 52 -3.05 -12.07 1.85
C LYS A 52 -3.49 -13.14 2.87
N GLY A 53 -4.61 -12.91 3.55
CA GLY A 53 -5.15 -13.80 4.59
C GLY A 53 -4.57 -13.64 5.99
N PHE A 54 -3.66 -12.68 6.22
CA PHE A 54 -3.12 -12.38 7.56
C PHE A 54 -3.40 -10.95 7.99
N ASN A 55 -2.87 -9.97 7.24
CA ASN A 55 -2.93 -8.55 7.59
C ASN A 55 -3.63 -7.78 6.49
N GLU A 56 -4.96 -7.71 6.54
CA GLU A 56 -5.76 -6.98 5.55
C GLU A 56 -5.95 -5.50 5.92
N LYS A 57 -5.52 -5.10 7.12
CA LYS A 57 -5.57 -3.73 7.60
C LYS A 57 -4.36 -3.42 8.48
N ILE A 58 -3.72 -2.28 8.22
CA ILE A 58 -2.58 -1.76 8.98
C ILE A 58 -2.86 -0.29 9.30
N SER A 59 -2.69 0.10 10.56
CA SER A 59 -2.84 1.49 11.01
C SER A 59 -1.52 2.01 11.57
N TYR A 60 -1.13 3.21 11.15
CA TYR A 60 0.00 3.96 11.69
C TYR A 60 -0.52 5.20 12.39
N TYR A 61 -0.06 5.41 13.63
CA TYR A 61 -0.39 6.59 14.42
C TYR A 61 0.88 7.41 14.63
N ALA A 62 0.84 8.68 14.21
CA ALA A 62 1.79 9.71 14.57
C ALA A 62 1.05 10.87 15.27
N SER A 63 1.78 11.85 15.78
CA SER A 63 1.23 12.94 16.62
C SER A 63 -0.02 13.62 16.04
N GLU A 64 -0.12 13.71 14.72
CA GLU A 64 -1.23 14.35 13.98
C GLU A 64 -1.67 13.51 12.76
N LYS A 65 -1.30 12.22 12.71
CA LYS A 65 -1.58 11.38 11.53
C LYS A 65 -2.15 10.06 11.98
N GLU A 66 -3.30 9.71 11.43
CA GLU A 66 -3.86 8.36 11.55
C GLU A 66 -3.96 7.78 10.13
N ILE A 67 -2.93 7.03 9.75
CA ILE A 67 -2.82 6.48 8.41
C ILE A 67 -3.33 5.06 8.42
N GLU A 68 -4.24 4.74 7.51
CA GLU A 68 -4.82 3.42 7.38
C GLU A 68 -4.55 2.86 6.00
N ILE A 69 -4.05 1.62 5.96
CA ILE A 69 -3.85 0.86 4.73
C ILE A 69 -4.73 -0.37 4.81
N GLN A 70 -5.60 -0.56 3.83
CA GLN A 70 -6.50 -1.71 3.78
C GLN A 70 -6.40 -2.44 2.44
N LEU A 71 -6.43 -3.76 2.50
CA LEU A 71 -6.72 -4.63 1.37
C LEU A 71 -8.22 -4.94 1.39
N ILE A 72 -8.95 -4.44 0.38
CA ILE A 72 -10.36 -4.79 0.18
C ILE A 72 -10.47 -5.44 -1.19
N ASN A 73 -10.84 -6.72 -1.22
CA ASN A 73 -10.76 -7.59 -2.40
C ASN A 73 -9.32 -7.65 -2.95
N ASN A 74 -9.06 -6.92 -4.02
CA ASN A 74 -7.79 -6.84 -4.73
C ASN A 74 -7.34 -5.39 -4.93
N LYS A 75 -7.87 -4.48 -4.10
CA LYS A 75 -7.48 -3.09 -4.05
C LYS A 75 -6.83 -2.79 -2.73
N ILE A 76 -5.71 -2.09 -2.81
CA ILE A 76 -5.04 -1.50 -1.66
C ILE A 76 -5.51 -0.06 -1.56
N TYR A 77 -6.18 0.25 -0.46
CA TYR A 77 -6.62 1.58 -0.10
C TYR A 77 -5.64 2.17 0.91
N LEU A 78 -5.32 3.44 0.74
CA LEU A 78 -4.57 4.27 1.66
C LEU A 78 -5.45 5.47 2.02
N THR A 79 -5.60 5.71 3.31
CA THR A 79 -6.48 6.74 3.85
C THR A 79 -5.78 7.46 4.98
N ASP A 80 -5.83 8.79 4.98
CA ASP A 80 -5.61 9.58 6.18
C ASP A 80 -6.95 9.74 6.92
N LYS A 81 -7.09 9.11 8.09
CA LYS A 81 -8.30 9.22 8.93
C LYS A 81 -8.41 10.58 9.61
N GLY A 82 -7.32 11.33 9.71
CA GLY A 82 -7.38 12.74 10.11
C GLY A 82 -8.12 13.60 9.08
N GLU A 83 -8.21 13.14 7.82
CA GLU A 83 -8.74 13.89 6.67
C GLU A 83 -8.04 15.24 6.46
N GLU A 84 -6.83 15.40 7.01
CA GLU A 84 -6.07 16.64 6.93
C GLU A 84 -5.13 16.63 5.72
N TRP A 85 -4.70 15.44 5.30
CA TRP A 85 -3.60 15.29 4.36
C TRP A 85 -3.94 14.37 3.19
N ASP A 86 -3.41 14.71 2.01
CA ASP A 86 -3.57 13.87 0.84
C ASP A 86 -2.70 12.61 0.94
N ALA A 87 -3.34 11.47 0.74
CA ALA A 87 -2.72 10.17 0.65
C ALA A 87 -2.21 9.88 -0.75
N PHE A 88 -0.99 9.35 -0.83
CA PHE A 88 -0.36 9.00 -2.09
C PHE A 88 0.35 7.64 -2.02
N ILE A 89 -0.09 6.68 -2.84
CA ILE A 89 0.63 5.42 -3.06
C ILE A 89 1.60 5.64 -4.22
N GLN A 90 2.89 5.54 -3.97
CA GLN A 90 3.92 5.83 -4.97
C GLN A 90 4.19 4.61 -5.85
N LYS A 91 4.31 3.44 -5.20
CA LYS A 91 4.57 2.18 -5.87
C LYS A 91 4.18 1.00 -5.01
N VAL A 92 3.84 -0.08 -5.68
CA VAL A 92 3.43 -1.35 -5.09
C VAL A 92 4.23 -2.46 -5.72
N TYR A 93 4.90 -3.26 -4.91
CA TYR A 93 5.54 -4.51 -5.34
C TYR A 93 4.69 -5.70 -4.91
N TYR A 94 4.48 -6.67 -5.79
CA TYR A 94 3.70 -7.86 -5.45
C TYR A 94 4.32 -9.15 -6.01
N MET A 95 4.01 -10.26 -5.34
CA MET A 95 4.44 -11.62 -5.67
C MET A 95 3.26 -12.58 -5.63
#